data_AF-A0A962LAK2-F1
#
_entry.id   AF-A0A962LAK2-F1
#
_cell.length_a   1.000
_cell.length_b   1.000
_cell.length_c   1.000
_cell.angle_alpha   90.00
_cell.angle_beta   90.00
_cell.angle_gamma   90.00
#
_symmetry.space_group_name_H-M   'P 1'
#
loop_
_entity.id
_entity.type
_entity.pdbx_description
1 polymer ?
#
loop_
_entity_poly.entity_id
_entity_poly.type
_entity_poly.pdbx_seq_one_letter_code
_entity_poly.pdbx_strand_id
1 'polypeptide(L)'
;MSEPIKGPLLAGVNWASDAGDGSIHDDETASKLGFRGGTVPGDVHMNQFPPVLNTVFGDRWFEDGNLSLYFKNATVDGEKVQVFAEPLVPGEHQVKVWMEREDGLLVCAGTAAVGDHTASELRRRDLRACDPAALKILNRLSPGLSLGRYDVLANADLQFERLDLGLINDPLDYYRASPWGEPVALPATYVQYLWGYPMQALRQLIGDAVGLFGAIEIGQVNGPFLLNRRYRIESEVVCVGQSPQTEYVWYDTTATDESGRLVATL
;
A
#
# COMPACT_ATOMS: atom_id res chain seq x y z
N MET A 1 6.14 28.43 9.85
CA MET A 1 5.67 27.10 9.38
C MET A 1 5.33 26.32 10.63
N SER A 2 4.12 25.79 10.71
CA SER A 2 3.70 24.91 11.82
C SER A 2 4.50 23.62 11.80
N GLU A 3 4.79 23.07 12.99
CA GLU A 3 5.51 21.80 13.10
C GLU A 3 4.70 20.65 12.50
N PRO A 4 5.36 19.67 11.86
CA PRO A 4 4.67 18.49 11.35
C PRO A 4 4.11 17.63 12.49
N ILE A 5 3.00 16.97 12.23
CA ILE A 5 2.42 15.94 13.11
C ILE A 5 3.28 14.69 12.94
N LYS A 6 3.66 14.06 14.05
CA LYS A 6 4.59 12.93 14.08
C LYS A 6 3.94 11.73 14.75
N GLY A 7 4.10 10.55 14.15
CA GLY A 7 3.82 9.27 14.79
C GLY A 7 4.92 8.87 15.77
N PRO A 8 4.74 7.77 16.52
CA PRO A 8 5.80 7.19 17.34
C PRO A 8 6.95 6.64 16.48
N LEU A 9 8.16 6.57 17.07
CA LEU A 9 9.30 5.87 16.46
C LEU A 9 9.20 4.37 16.77
N LEU A 10 8.93 3.54 15.76
CA LEU A 10 8.62 2.12 15.93
C LEU A 10 9.44 1.24 14.99
N ALA A 11 9.84 0.06 15.47
CA ALA A 11 10.58 -0.92 14.68
C ALA A 11 9.69 -1.56 13.60
N GLY A 12 10.15 -1.57 12.36
CA GLY A 12 9.52 -2.35 11.30
C GLY A 12 9.73 -3.85 11.56
N VAL A 13 8.65 -4.63 11.49
CA VAL A 13 8.72 -6.09 11.62
C VAL A 13 8.56 -6.70 10.23
N ASN A 14 9.55 -7.47 9.79
CA ASN A 14 9.47 -8.24 8.56
C ASN A 14 8.71 -9.55 8.82
N TRP A 15 7.38 -9.47 8.91
CA TRP A 15 6.53 -10.65 9.05
C TRP A 15 6.45 -11.53 7.79
N ALA A 16 7.14 -11.15 6.71
CA ALA A 16 7.20 -11.88 5.45
C ALA A 16 8.55 -12.61 5.26
N SER A 17 9.38 -12.66 6.31
CA SER A 17 10.68 -13.35 6.30
C SER A 17 10.55 -14.81 5.87
N ASP A 18 9.45 -15.46 6.26
CA ASP A 18 9.23 -16.89 6.04
C ASP A 18 8.49 -17.17 4.73
N ALA A 19 8.32 -16.17 3.86
CA ALA A 19 7.65 -16.33 2.57
C ALA A 19 8.37 -17.28 1.59
N GLY A 20 9.61 -17.67 1.93
CA GLY A 20 10.41 -18.68 1.23
C GLY A 20 11.34 -18.13 0.14
N ASP A 21 12.17 -19.04 -0.39
CA ASP A 21 13.17 -18.76 -1.42
C ASP A 21 12.58 -18.00 -2.62
N GLY A 22 13.24 -16.90 -3.02
CA GLY A 22 12.80 -16.05 -4.13
C GLY A 22 11.96 -14.85 -3.72
N SER A 23 11.62 -14.70 -2.44
CA SER A 23 11.00 -13.48 -1.89
C SER A 23 12.03 -12.39 -1.61
N ILE A 24 11.72 -11.13 -1.89
CA ILE A 24 12.57 -9.98 -1.49
C ILE A 24 12.61 -9.76 0.04
N HIS A 25 11.76 -10.48 0.77
CA HIS A 25 11.66 -10.45 2.22
C HIS A 25 12.56 -11.50 2.89
N ASP A 26 13.16 -12.41 2.11
CA ASP A 26 14.18 -13.37 2.56
C ASP A 26 15.59 -12.75 2.47
N ASP A 27 16.42 -13.01 3.49
CA ASP A 27 17.77 -12.43 3.61
C ASP A 27 18.71 -12.87 2.48
N GLU A 28 18.69 -14.15 2.10
CA GLU A 28 19.59 -14.68 1.09
C GLU A 28 19.25 -14.11 -0.29
N THR A 29 17.96 -14.11 -0.64
CA THR A 29 17.43 -13.55 -1.89
C THR A 29 17.70 -12.05 -1.97
N ALA A 30 17.41 -11.28 -0.92
CA ALA A 30 17.61 -9.84 -0.89
C ALA A 30 19.10 -9.47 -1.02
N SER A 31 19.99 -10.21 -0.35
CA SER A 31 21.45 -9.99 -0.42
C SER A 31 22.00 -10.20 -1.83
N LYS A 32 21.50 -11.22 -2.56
CA LYS A 32 21.88 -11.46 -3.97
C LYS A 32 21.50 -10.30 -4.90
N LEU A 33 20.46 -9.54 -4.53
CA LEU A 33 19.98 -8.36 -5.24
C LEU A 33 20.61 -7.05 -4.74
N GLY A 34 21.55 -7.11 -3.80
CA GLY A 34 22.28 -5.96 -3.29
C GLY A 34 21.61 -5.22 -2.12
N PHE A 35 20.57 -5.80 -1.52
CA PHE A 35 19.96 -5.27 -0.30
C PHE A 35 20.76 -5.68 0.95
N ARG A 36 20.53 -4.97 2.07
CA ARG A 36 21.22 -5.23 3.35
C ARG A 36 20.67 -6.44 4.10
N GLY A 37 19.53 -6.97 3.66
CA GLY A 37 18.77 -8.06 4.27
C GLY A 37 17.35 -8.08 3.71
N GLY A 38 16.55 -9.04 4.15
CA GLY A 38 15.15 -9.19 3.82
C GLY A 38 14.40 -7.89 4.09
N THR A 39 13.80 -7.35 3.04
CA THR A 39 13.16 -6.03 3.13
C THR A 39 11.88 -6.10 3.94
N VAL A 40 11.56 -5.08 4.72
CA VAL A 40 10.22 -4.96 5.32
C VAL A 40 9.22 -4.61 4.19
N PRO A 41 8.08 -5.32 4.09
CA PRO A 41 7.05 -5.00 3.10
C PRO A 41 6.56 -3.55 3.19
N GLY A 42 6.39 -2.88 2.04
CA GLY A 42 5.98 -1.47 1.98
C GLY A 42 4.62 -1.19 2.63
N ASP A 43 3.71 -2.15 2.53
CA ASP A 43 2.38 -2.11 3.14
C ASP A 43 2.42 -2.23 4.68
N VAL A 44 3.46 -2.85 5.26
CA VAL A 44 3.71 -2.81 6.72
C VAL A 44 3.96 -1.38 7.17
N HIS A 45 4.79 -0.62 6.44
CA HIS A 45 5.07 0.78 6.75
C HIS A 45 3.82 1.64 6.67
N MET A 46 2.90 1.34 5.76
CA MET A 46 1.64 2.07 5.62
C MET A 46 0.80 2.04 6.89
N ASN A 47 0.91 1.01 7.74
CA ASN A 47 0.12 0.88 8.97
C ASN A 47 0.39 1.96 10.02
N GLN A 48 1.52 2.65 9.95
CA GLN A 48 1.84 3.74 10.89
C GLN A 48 1.22 5.09 10.51
N PHE A 49 0.70 5.23 9.29
CA PHE A 49 0.09 6.49 8.84
C PHE A 49 -1.29 6.78 9.43
N PRO A 50 -2.22 5.80 9.53
CA PRO A 50 -3.60 6.08 9.93
C PRO A 50 -3.80 6.84 11.25
N PRO A 51 -3.03 6.63 12.34
CA PRO A 51 -3.18 7.46 13.55
C PRO A 51 -2.84 8.93 13.32
N VAL A 52 -1.78 9.19 12.54
CA VAL A 52 -1.39 10.55 12.13
C VAL A 52 -2.46 11.15 11.21
N LEU A 53 -2.97 10.39 10.24
CA LEU A 53 -3.99 10.86 9.31
C LEU A 53 -5.34 11.10 9.99
N ASN A 54 -5.69 10.30 10.99
CA ASN A 54 -6.87 10.54 11.82
C ASN A 54 -6.72 11.84 12.64
N THR A 55 -5.50 12.20 13.06
CA THR A 55 -5.25 13.49 13.70
C THR A 55 -5.42 14.66 12.72
N VAL A 56 -5.04 14.48 11.45
CA VAL A 56 -5.12 15.51 10.41
C VAL A 56 -6.56 15.72 9.92
N PHE A 57 -7.29 14.63 9.65
CA PHE A 57 -8.54 14.64 8.91
C PHE A 57 -9.75 14.12 9.71
N GLY A 58 -9.51 13.48 10.85
CA GLY A 58 -10.53 12.76 11.62
C GLY A 58 -11.07 11.53 10.90
N ASP A 59 -12.20 11.05 11.40
CA ASP A 59 -12.92 9.87 10.89
C ASP A 59 -13.19 9.93 9.39
N ARG A 60 -13.32 11.13 8.84
CA ARG A 60 -13.53 11.38 7.41
C ARG A 60 -12.45 10.71 6.53
N TRP A 61 -11.21 10.60 6.99
CA TRP A 61 -10.17 9.91 6.21
C TRP A 61 -10.50 8.44 5.94
N PHE A 62 -11.24 7.78 6.82
CA PHE A 62 -11.69 6.41 6.57
C PHE A 62 -12.87 6.34 5.59
N GLU A 63 -13.56 7.44 5.35
CA GLU A 63 -14.80 7.48 4.56
C GLU A 63 -14.55 7.84 3.09
N ASP A 64 -13.73 8.87 2.85
CA ASP A 64 -13.40 9.40 1.52
C ASP A 64 -11.90 9.78 1.38
N GLY A 65 -11.03 9.17 2.19
CA GLY A 65 -9.61 9.49 2.22
C GLY A 65 -8.75 8.81 1.16
N ASN A 66 -7.48 9.22 1.11
CA ASN A 66 -6.45 8.51 0.36
C ASN A 66 -5.09 8.58 1.05
N LEU A 67 -4.20 7.65 0.71
CA LEU A 67 -2.78 7.67 1.04
C LEU A 67 -1.99 7.18 -0.17
N SER A 68 -1.15 8.05 -0.72
CA SER A 68 -0.40 7.84 -1.95
C SER A 68 1.10 7.97 -1.65
N LEU A 69 1.86 6.88 -1.77
CA LEU A 69 3.25 6.81 -1.33
C LEU A 69 4.17 6.30 -2.43
N TYR A 70 5.32 6.97 -2.57
CA TYR A 70 6.45 6.53 -3.34
C TYR A 70 7.60 6.12 -2.41
N PHE A 71 8.07 4.88 -2.54
CA PHE A 71 9.14 4.33 -1.71
C PHE A 71 10.51 4.69 -2.30
N LYS A 72 11.43 5.13 -1.43
CA LYS A 72 12.77 5.61 -1.80
C LYS A 72 13.86 4.66 -1.35
N ASN A 73 13.76 4.15 -0.11
CA ASN A 73 14.75 3.27 0.47
C ASN A 73 14.04 2.13 1.21
N ALA A 74 14.52 0.91 1.02
CA ALA A 74 14.04 -0.24 1.77
C ALA A 74 14.66 -0.29 3.17
N THR A 75 13.85 -0.66 4.15
CA THR A 75 14.33 -1.01 5.49
C THR A 75 14.43 -2.52 5.64
N VAL A 76 15.17 -2.97 6.64
CA VAL A 76 15.23 -4.37 7.06
C VAL A 76 14.60 -4.55 8.45
N ASP A 77 14.43 -5.79 8.88
CA ASP A 77 13.81 -6.11 10.17
C ASP A 77 14.48 -5.38 11.34
N GLY A 78 13.65 -4.89 12.28
CA GLY A 78 14.10 -4.21 13.49
C GLY A 78 14.48 -2.74 13.30
N GLU A 79 14.61 -2.24 12.07
CA GLU A 79 14.91 -0.83 11.83
C GLU A 79 13.73 0.05 12.22
N LYS A 80 14.01 1.07 13.04
CA LYS A 80 12.99 1.99 13.52
C LYS A 80 12.71 3.08 12.51
N VAL A 81 11.42 3.32 12.29
CA VAL A 81 10.90 4.35 11.39
C VAL A 81 9.88 5.22 12.10
N GLN A 82 9.72 6.44 11.62
CA GLN A 82 8.75 7.41 12.13
C GLN A 82 8.00 8.05 10.96
N VAL A 83 6.68 8.16 11.12
CA VAL A 83 5.79 8.82 10.15
C VAL A 83 5.60 10.29 10.49
N PHE A 84 5.45 11.10 9.45
CA PHE A 84 5.20 12.53 9.51
C PHE A 84 4.09 12.94 8.54
N ALA A 85 3.32 13.95 8.93
CA ALA A 85 2.39 14.66 8.07
C ALA A 85 2.50 16.17 8.28
N GLU A 86 2.38 16.93 7.20
CA GLU A 86 2.11 18.38 7.32
C GLU A 86 0.73 18.59 7.96
N PRO A 87 0.54 19.62 8.78
CA PRO A 87 -0.78 19.99 9.26
C PRO A 87 -1.65 20.48 8.10
N LEU A 88 -2.94 20.16 8.14
CA LEU A 88 -3.89 20.60 7.12
C LEU A 88 -4.06 22.12 7.15
N VAL A 89 -3.80 22.77 6.02
CA VAL A 89 -4.05 24.20 5.85
C VAL A 89 -5.57 24.41 5.70
N PRO A 90 -6.20 25.39 6.38
CA PRO A 90 -7.63 25.62 6.26
C PRO A 90 -8.08 25.84 4.80
N GLY A 91 -9.08 25.09 4.36
CA GLY A 91 -9.61 25.13 3.00
C GLY A 91 -8.93 24.17 2.03
N GLU A 92 -7.77 23.60 2.39
CA GLU A 92 -7.14 22.52 1.65
C GLU A 92 -7.74 21.16 2.07
N HIS A 93 -7.45 20.14 1.27
CA HIS A 93 -7.94 18.77 1.47
C HIS A 93 -6.83 17.72 1.32
N GLN A 94 -5.58 18.14 1.08
CA GLN A 94 -4.43 17.28 0.87
C GLN A 94 -3.22 17.80 1.65
N VAL A 95 -2.44 16.89 2.23
CA VAL A 95 -1.18 17.18 2.94
C VAL A 95 -0.05 16.33 2.39
N LYS A 96 1.20 16.79 2.56
CA LYS A 96 2.36 15.92 2.35
C LYS A 96 2.56 15.01 3.56
N VAL A 97 2.99 13.80 3.27
CA VAL A 97 3.33 12.79 4.27
C VAL A 97 4.62 12.10 3.90
N TRP A 98 5.37 11.65 4.90
CA TRP A 98 6.62 10.93 4.68
C TRP A 98 6.97 10.06 5.87
N MET A 99 7.95 9.18 5.65
CA MET A 99 8.51 8.31 6.68
C MET A 99 10.03 8.38 6.62
N GLU A 100 10.66 8.52 7.79
CA GLU A 100 12.11 8.49 7.94
C GLU A 100 12.50 7.35 8.88
N ARG A 101 13.67 6.76 8.64
CA ARG A 101 14.35 5.90 9.60
C ARG A 101 14.93 6.75 10.73
N GLU A 102 15.26 6.14 11.87
CA GLU A 102 15.83 6.83 13.04
C GLU A 102 17.07 7.69 12.77
N ASP A 103 17.82 7.42 11.69
CA ASP A 103 19.00 8.19 11.27
C ASP A 103 18.69 9.30 10.24
N GLY A 104 17.41 9.54 9.94
CA GLY A 104 16.95 10.54 8.98
C GLY A 104 16.94 10.06 7.52
N LEU A 105 17.21 8.77 7.25
CA LEU A 105 17.07 8.23 5.90
C LEU A 105 15.59 8.22 5.49
N LEU A 106 15.26 8.90 4.39
CA LEU A 106 13.90 8.91 3.84
C LEU A 106 13.51 7.53 3.32
N VAL A 107 12.50 6.90 3.93
CA VAL A 107 11.97 5.59 3.53
C VAL A 107 10.95 5.75 2.41
N CYS A 108 9.94 6.60 2.60
CA CYS A 108 8.95 6.92 1.59
C CYS A 108 8.44 8.36 1.75
N ALA A 109 7.85 8.89 0.69
CA ALA A 109 7.18 10.20 0.70
C ALA A 109 5.99 10.19 -0.24
N GLY A 110 5.01 11.04 0.04
CA GLY A 110 3.89 11.29 -0.85
C GLY A 110 2.84 12.19 -0.22
N THR A 111 1.57 11.84 -0.43
CA THR A 111 0.44 12.69 -0.05
C THR A 111 -0.68 11.87 0.58
N ALA A 112 -1.42 12.49 1.49
CA ALA A 112 -2.71 12.00 1.96
C ALA A 112 -3.77 13.09 1.79
N ALA A 113 -5.00 12.69 1.48
CA ALA A 113 -6.09 13.62 1.22
C ALA A 113 -7.45 13.08 1.70
N VAL A 114 -8.47 13.94 1.65
CA VAL A 114 -9.89 13.59 1.74
C VAL A 114 -10.65 14.17 0.56
N GLY A 115 -11.63 13.45 0.02
CA GLY A 115 -12.38 13.84 -1.17
C GLY A 115 -11.56 13.72 -2.45
N ASP A 116 -11.37 14.83 -3.18
CA ASP A 116 -10.62 14.82 -4.44
C ASP A 116 -9.13 14.54 -4.19
N HIS A 117 -8.63 13.44 -4.74
CA HIS A 117 -7.22 13.05 -4.69
C HIS A 117 -6.65 12.79 -6.09
N THR A 118 -7.25 13.38 -7.13
CA THR A 118 -6.76 13.29 -8.52
C THR A 118 -5.36 13.90 -8.68
N ALA A 119 -4.95 14.76 -7.75
CA ALA A 119 -3.62 15.34 -7.66
C ALA A 119 -2.73 14.66 -6.59
N SER A 120 -2.95 13.39 -6.24
CA SER A 120 -2.07 12.67 -5.31
C SER A 120 -0.62 12.56 -5.81
N GLU A 121 0.30 12.14 -4.93
CA GLU A 121 1.71 11.91 -5.28
C GLU A 121 1.85 11.05 -6.53
N LEU A 122 1.22 9.86 -6.55
CA LEU A 122 1.37 8.91 -7.64
C LEU A 122 0.62 9.34 -8.90
N ARG A 123 -0.56 9.96 -8.78
CA ARG A 123 -1.37 10.38 -9.94
C ARG A 123 -0.73 11.51 -10.75
N ARG A 124 0.17 12.30 -10.13
CA ARG A 124 0.95 13.35 -10.84
C ARG A 124 2.24 12.83 -11.48
N ARG A 125 2.61 11.57 -11.29
CA ARG A 125 3.89 11.06 -11.80
C ARG A 125 3.79 10.76 -13.28
N ASP A 126 4.86 11.07 -13.99
CA ASP A 126 5.11 10.46 -15.29
C ASP A 126 5.44 8.98 -15.05
N LEU A 127 4.52 8.11 -15.48
CA LEU A 127 4.66 6.66 -15.33
C LEU A 127 5.75 6.08 -16.24
N ARG A 128 6.29 6.88 -17.19
CA ARG A 128 7.37 6.48 -18.11
C ARG A 128 7.06 5.19 -18.85
N ALA A 129 5.84 5.12 -19.39
CA ALA A 129 5.39 3.97 -20.14
C ALA A 129 6.31 3.70 -21.34
N CYS A 130 6.51 2.42 -21.65
CA CYS A 130 7.22 1.99 -22.85
C CYS A 130 6.41 0.92 -23.61
N ASP A 131 6.83 0.63 -24.83
CA ASP A 131 6.25 -0.48 -25.61
C ASP A 131 6.52 -1.81 -24.88
N PRO A 132 5.49 -2.62 -24.55
CA PRO A 132 5.68 -3.94 -23.95
C PRO A 132 6.67 -4.83 -24.72
N ALA A 133 6.78 -4.70 -26.04
CA ALA A 133 7.72 -5.46 -26.85
C ALA A 133 9.20 -5.15 -26.55
N ALA A 134 9.48 -4.02 -25.89
CA ALA A 134 10.83 -3.66 -25.44
C ALA A 134 11.24 -4.33 -24.11
N LEU A 135 10.31 -5.06 -23.47
CA LEU A 135 10.48 -5.69 -22.17
C LEU A 135 10.84 -7.18 -22.29
N LYS A 136 11.43 -7.74 -21.25
CA LYS A 136 11.81 -9.16 -21.16
C LYS A 136 10.90 -9.94 -20.20
N ILE A 137 10.57 -9.34 -19.06
CA ILE A 137 9.79 -9.99 -17.99
C ILE A 137 8.29 -9.68 -18.17
N LEU A 138 7.97 -8.42 -18.46
CA LEU A 138 6.60 -7.89 -18.48
C LEU A 138 6.02 -7.73 -19.89
N ASN A 139 6.66 -8.30 -20.92
CA ASN A 139 6.24 -8.13 -22.33
C ASN A 139 4.88 -8.72 -22.70
N ARG A 140 4.28 -9.52 -21.81
CA ARG A 140 2.92 -10.06 -21.96
C ARG A 140 1.85 -9.17 -21.33
N LEU A 141 2.25 -8.09 -20.67
CA LEU A 141 1.36 -7.10 -20.07
C LEU A 141 1.21 -5.90 -21.01
N SER A 142 0.00 -5.36 -21.10
CA SER A 142 -0.29 -4.17 -21.89
C SER A 142 -1.34 -3.32 -21.19
N PRO A 143 -1.34 -1.99 -21.38
CA PRO A 143 -2.42 -1.13 -20.90
C PRO A 143 -3.80 -1.68 -21.32
N GLY A 144 -4.76 -1.73 -20.40
CA GLY A 144 -6.08 -2.31 -20.65
C GLY A 144 -6.19 -3.81 -20.39
N LEU A 145 -5.09 -4.51 -20.10
CA LEU A 145 -5.14 -5.94 -19.80
C LEU A 145 -5.78 -6.16 -18.42
N SER A 146 -6.90 -6.89 -18.38
CA SER A 146 -7.50 -7.30 -17.11
C SER A 146 -6.61 -8.31 -16.38
N LEU A 147 -6.39 -8.05 -15.09
CA LEU A 147 -5.77 -8.98 -14.13
C LEU A 147 -6.82 -9.78 -13.35
N GLY A 148 -8.07 -9.80 -13.83
CA GLY A 148 -9.15 -10.63 -13.33
C GLY A 148 -10.24 -9.88 -12.57
N ARG A 149 -11.33 -10.63 -12.33
CA ARG A 149 -12.47 -10.27 -11.48
C ARG A 149 -12.66 -11.35 -10.44
N TYR A 150 -12.80 -10.96 -9.18
CA TYR A 150 -12.86 -11.88 -8.04
C TYR A 150 -13.98 -11.47 -7.08
N ASP A 151 -14.87 -12.39 -6.75
CA ASP A 151 -15.81 -12.19 -5.63
C ASP A 151 -15.16 -12.75 -4.36
N VAL A 152 -14.89 -11.88 -3.38
CA VAL A 152 -14.10 -12.19 -2.19
C VAL A 152 -14.88 -11.89 -0.91
N LEU A 153 -14.59 -12.64 0.15
CA LEU A 153 -15.00 -12.30 1.51
C LEU A 153 -13.77 -11.75 2.24
N ALA A 154 -13.82 -10.47 2.62
CA ALA A 154 -12.71 -9.82 3.32
C ALA A 154 -12.74 -10.17 4.81
N ASN A 155 -12.24 -11.34 5.20
CA ASN A 155 -12.23 -11.81 6.59
C ASN A 155 -11.28 -11.02 7.49
N ALA A 156 -11.65 -10.87 8.77
CA ALA A 156 -10.86 -10.19 9.78
C ALA A 156 -9.81 -11.06 10.48
N ASP A 157 -9.87 -12.39 10.34
CA ASP A 157 -9.10 -13.35 11.13
C ASP A 157 -7.59 -13.05 11.12
N LEU A 158 -6.99 -12.89 9.94
CA LEU A 158 -5.56 -12.63 9.82
C LEU A 158 -5.16 -11.25 10.35
N GLN A 159 -6.04 -10.25 10.23
CA GLN A 159 -5.80 -8.94 10.82
C GLN A 159 -5.80 -9.04 12.36
N PHE A 160 -6.75 -9.78 12.92
CA PHE A 160 -6.83 -9.99 14.36
C PHE A 160 -5.63 -10.78 14.88
N GLU A 161 -5.21 -11.83 14.17
CA GLU A 161 -4.00 -12.58 14.49
C GLU A 161 -2.76 -11.66 14.54
N ARG A 162 -2.56 -10.82 13.52
CA ARG A 162 -1.45 -9.85 13.49
C ARG A 162 -1.52 -8.84 14.64
N LEU A 163 -2.71 -8.38 15.01
CA LEU A 163 -2.91 -7.50 16.15
C LEU A 163 -2.62 -8.21 17.48
N ASP A 164 -3.07 -9.45 17.64
CA ASP A 164 -2.86 -10.27 18.85
C ASP A 164 -1.37 -10.62 19.05
N LEU A 165 -0.64 -10.84 17.95
CA LEU A 165 0.80 -11.05 17.94
C LEU A 165 1.62 -9.76 18.13
N GLY A 166 0.97 -8.59 18.19
CA GLY A 166 1.66 -7.29 18.34
C GLY A 166 2.49 -6.89 17.12
N LEU A 167 2.16 -7.40 15.93
CA LEU A 167 2.88 -7.12 14.68
C LEU A 167 2.50 -5.76 14.07
N ILE A 168 1.34 -5.21 14.46
CA ILE A 168 0.86 -3.92 13.96
C ILE A 168 1.35 -2.80 14.87
N ASN A 169 2.12 -1.91 14.27
CA ASN A 169 2.62 -0.70 14.91
C ASN A 169 1.51 0.35 15.05
N ASP A 170 1.36 0.92 16.25
CA ASP A 170 0.41 2.00 16.58
C ASP A 170 -1.05 1.72 16.11
N PRO A 171 -1.66 0.59 16.52
CA PRO A 171 -2.96 0.18 15.99
C PRO A 171 -4.09 1.07 16.50
N LEU A 172 -5.02 1.42 15.61
CA LEU A 172 -6.27 2.07 15.97
C LEU A 172 -7.31 1.06 16.42
N ASP A 173 -8.19 1.47 17.33
CA ASP A 173 -9.30 0.64 17.83
C ASP A 173 -10.23 0.18 16.68
N TYR A 174 -10.34 0.99 15.61
CA TYR A 174 -11.14 0.69 14.41
C TYR A 174 -10.75 -0.60 13.72
N TYR A 175 -9.54 -1.11 13.95
CA TYR A 175 -9.08 -2.38 13.39
C TYR A 175 -9.65 -3.61 14.09
N ARG A 176 -10.34 -3.45 15.23
CA ARG A 176 -11.10 -4.50 15.91
C ARG A 176 -12.60 -4.22 15.94
N ALA A 177 -12.99 -2.96 16.11
CA ALA A 177 -14.38 -2.54 16.08
C ALA A 177 -14.44 -1.06 15.71
N SER A 178 -15.35 -0.70 14.81
CA SER A 178 -15.43 0.67 14.29
C SER A 178 -16.87 1.21 14.36
N PRO A 179 -17.05 2.54 14.31
CA PRO A 179 -18.39 3.14 14.26
C PRO A 179 -19.17 2.78 12.98
N TRP A 180 -18.52 2.23 11.96
CA TRP A 180 -19.14 1.78 10.71
C TRP A 180 -19.66 0.33 10.77
N GLY A 181 -19.65 -0.30 11.95
CA GLY A 181 -20.35 -1.54 12.24
C GLY A 181 -19.56 -2.84 12.03
N GLU A 182 -18.42 -2.77 11.34
CA GLU A 182 -17.45 -3.87 11.20
C GLU A 182 -16.03 -3.33 11.39
N PRO A 183 -15.01 -4.17 11.61
CA PRO A 183 -13.63 -3.71 11.66
C PRO A 183 -13.22 -3.07 10.32
N VAL A 184 -12.47 -1.98 10.39
CA VAL A 184 -11.83 -1.37 9.22
C VAL A 184 -10.57 -2.16 8.87
N ALA A 185 -10.32 -2.41 7.59
CA ALA A 185 -9.06 -2.98 7.15
C ALA A 185 -7.91 -2.00 7.38
N LEU A 186 -6.88 -2.41 8.12
CA LEU A 186 -5.62 -1.66 8.20
C LEU A 186 -4.90 -1.67 6.83
N PRO A 187 -4.02 -0.71 6.53
CA PRO A 187 -3.40 -0.58 5.21
C PRO A 187 -2.77 -1.87 4.64
N ALA A 188 -2.00 -2.63 5.42
CA ALA A 188 -1.48 -3.92 4.94
C ALA A 188 -2.58 -4.97 4.63
N THR A 189 -3.64 -5.05 5.42
CA THR A 189 -4.79 -5.92 5.12
C THR A 189 -5.53 -5.43 3.87
N TYR A 190 -5.69 -4.13 3.73
CA TYR A 190 -6.28 -3.49 2.56
C TYR A 190 -5.50 -3.86 1.29
N VAL A 191 -4.18 -3.63 1.29
CA VAL A 191 -3.29 -3.99 0.18
C VAL A 191 -3.35 -5.48 -0.05
N GLN A 192 -3.31 -6.33 0.97
CA GLN A 192 -3.38 -7.78 0.82
C GLN A 192 -4.60 -8.24 0.00
N TYR A 193 -5.78 -7.67 0.21
CA TYR A 193 -6.97 -8.00 -0.57
C TYR A 193 -6.91 -7.45 -2.00
N LEU A 194 -6.55 -6.18 -2.19
CA LEU A 194 -6.60 -5.56 -3.53
C LEU A 194 -5.37 -5.89 -4.41
N TRP A 195 -4.28 -6.35 -3.80
CA TRP A 195 -3.08 -6.79 -4.48
C TRP A 195 -3.04 -8.31 -4.68
N GLY A 196 -3.37 -9.08 -3.64
CA GLY A 196 -3.11 -10.53 -3.60
C GLY A 196 -3.88 -11.33 -4.66
N TYR A 197 -5.10 -10.90 -5.01
CA TYR A 197 -5.91 -11.55 -6.03
C TYR A 197 -5.39 -11.29 -7.46
N PRO A 198 -5.19 -10.03 -7.91
CA PRO A 198 -4.58 -9.74 -9.21
C PRO A 198 -3.21 -10.40 -9.43
N MET A 199 -2.42 -10.60 -8.36
CA MET A 199 -1.14 -11.31 -8.46
C MET A 199 -1.26 -12.76 -8.92
N GLN A 200 -2.41 -13.41 -8.72
CA GLN A 200 -2.64 -14.76 -9.23
C GLN A 200 -2.65 -14.79 -10.76
N ALA A 201 -3.29 -13.80 -11.40
CA ALA A 201 -3.28 -13.66 -12.85
C ALA A 201 -1.92 -13.18 -13.36
N LEU A 202 -1.35 -12.16 -12.73
CA LEU A 202 -0.06 -11.57 -13.12
C LEU A 202 1.06 -12.63 -13.17
N ARG A 203 1.15 -13.50 -12.15
CA ARG A 203 2.16 -14.57 -12.07
C ARG A 203 2.07 -15.60 -13.20
N GLN A 204 0.93 -15.74 -13.87
CA GLN A 204 0.78 -16.62 -15.05
C GLN A 204 1.27 -15.96 -16.35
N LEU A 205 1.44 -14.63 -16.31
CA LEU A 205 1.83 -13.81 -17.44
C LEU A 205 3.33 -13.52 -17.47
N ILE A 206 3.99 -13.60 -16.31
CA ILE A 206 5.42 -13.31 -16.17
C ILE A 206 6.21 -14.58 -15.82
N GLY A 207 7.51 -14.58 -16.10
CA GLY A 207 8.42 -15.63 -15.64
C GLY A 207 8.85 -15.44 -14.18
N ASP A 208 9.86 -16.21 -13.75
CA ASP A 208 10.46 -16.06 -12.42
C ASP A 208 11.03 -14.65 -12.24
N ALA A 209 10.48 -13.92 -11.28
CA ALA A 209 10.88 -12.56 -10.97
C ALA A 209 10.69 -12.27 -9.48
N VAL A 210 11.60 -11.48 -8.92
CA VAL A 210 11.50 -10.96 -7.56
C VAL A 210 10.85 -9.58 -7.61
N GLY A 211 9.66 -9.46 -7.01
CA GLY A 211 8.91 -8.20 -6.97
C GLY A 211 9.20 -7.39 -5.71
N LEU A 212 9.13 -6.07 -5.83
CA LEU A 212 9.17 -5.13 -4.72
C LEU A 212 8.23 -3.95 -5.02
N PHE A 213 7.49 -3.48 -4.04
CA PHE A 213 6.68 -2.27 -4.18
C PHE A 213 7.57 -1.03 -4.30
N GLY A 214 7.52 -0.36 -5.45
CA GLY A 214 8.10 0.98 -5.61
C GLY A 214 7.14 2.10 -5.21
N ALA A 215 5.83 1.81 -5.24
CA ALA A 215 4.77 2.78 -5.00
C ALA A 215 3.48 2.04 -4.61
N ILE A 216 2.69 2.64 -3.73
CA ILE A 216 1.37 2.15 -3.33
C ILE A 216 0.45 3.36 -3.09
N GLU A 217 -0.76 3.33 -3.64
CA GLU A 217 -1.83 4.26 -3.29
C GLU A 217 -3.04 3.46 -2.81
N ILE A 218 -3.66 3.88 -1.71
CA ILE A 218 -4.95 3.34 -1.27
C ILE A 218 -5.95 4.49 -1.19
N GLY A 219 -7.22 4.22 -1.52
CA GLY A 219 -8.29 5.24 -1.50
C GLY A 219 -9.63 4.68 -1.03
N GLN A 220 -10.28 5.37 -0.10
CA GLN A 220 -11.64 5.12 0.32
C GLN A 220 -12.58 6.05 -0.46
N VAL A 221 -13.75 5.55 -0.88
CA VAL A 221 -14.64 6.32 -1.77
C VAL A 221 -16.04 6.55 -1.20
N ASN A 222 -16.73 5.48 -0.79
CA ASN A 222 -18.11 5.54 -0.28
C ASN A 222 -18.22 4.87 1.11
N GLY A 223 -17.27 5.19 1.98
CA GLY A 223 -17.06 4.57 3.28
C GLY A 223 -15.79 3.72 3.35
N PRO A 224 -15.44 3.23 4.56
CA PRO A 224 -14.25 2.42 4.75
C PRO A 224 -14.33 1.07 4.06
N PHE A 225 -13.16 0.52 3.73
CA PHE A 225 -13.03 -0.89 3.37
C PHE A 225 -13.19 -1.74 4.63
N LEU A 226 -14.41 -2.22 4.86
CA LEU A 226 -14.79 -3.00 6.03
C LEU A 226 -14.48 -4.48 5.86
N LEU A 227 -14.03 -5.12 6.94
CA LEU A 227 -13.85 -6.56 7.03
C LEU A 227 -15.19 -7.26 7.32
N ASN A 228 -15.20 -8.58 7.21
CA ASN A 228 -16.37 -9.47 7.25
C ASN A 228 -17.45 -9.14 6.21
N ARG A 229 -17.05 -8.49 5.11
CA ARG A 229 -17.93 -8.10 3.99
C ARG A 229 -17.50 -8.75 2.69
N ARG A 230 -18.47 -8.95 1.80
CA ARG A 230 -18.21 -9.42 0.44
C ARG A 230 -17.94 -8.23 -0.48
N TYR A 231 -16.94 -8.39 -1.33
CA TYR A 231 -16.61 -7.43 -2.38
C TYR A 231 -16.38 -8.13 -3.69
N ARG A 232 -16.65 -7.39 -4.77
CA ARG A 232 -16.11 -7.72 -6.08
C ARG A 232 -14.87 -6.89 -6.33
N ILE A 233 -13.76 -7.55 -6.58
CA ILE A 233 -12.47 -6.96 -6.90
C ILE A 233 -12.25 -7.07 -8.41
N GLU A 234 -11.84 -5.97 -9.03
CA GLU A 234 -11.48 -5.90 -10.46
C GLU A 234 -10.17 -5.16 -10.64
N SER A 235 -9.29 -5.68 -11.48
CA SER A 235 -7.98 -5.09 -11.71
C SER A 235 -7.61 -5.04 -13.19
N GLU A 236 -6.90 -3.99 -13.57
CA GLU A 236 -6.46 -3.73 -14.93
C GLU A 236 -5.07 -3.11 -14.96
N VAL A 237 -4.23 -3.55 -15.88
CA VAL A 237 -2.93 -2.94 -16.15
C VAL A 237 -3.11 -1.54 -16.72
N VAL A 238 -2.53 -0.55 -16.05
CA VAL A 238 -2.50 0.85 -16.48
C VAL A 238 -1.34 1.07 -17.44
N CYS A 239 -0.14 0.63 -17.07
CA CYS A 239 1.01 0.68 -17.98
C CYS A 239 2.16 -0.23 -17.54
N VAL A 240 3.12 -0.39 -18.44
CA VAL A 240 4.41 -1.02 -18.16
C VAL A 240 5.55 -0.08 -18.57
N GLY A 241 6.66 -0.19 -17.86
CA GLY A 241 7.86 0.57 -18.16
C GLY A 241 9.12 -0.12 -17.65
N GLN A 242 10.26 0.52 -17.87
CA GLN A 242 11.55 0.02 -17.39
C GLN A 242 12.48 1.15 -16.95
N SER A 243 13.41 0.78 -16.09
CA SER A 243 14.60 1.52 -15.72
C SER A 243 15.83 0.73 -16.22
N PRO A 244 17.07 1.23 -16.06
CA PRO A 244 18.26 0.46 -16.44
C PRO A 244 18.39 -0.90 -15.74
N GLN A 245 17.78 -1.10 -14.58
CA GLN A 245 17.96 -2.31 -13.75
C GLN A 245 16.66 -3.10 -13.51
N THR A 246 15.49 -2.51 -13.76
CA THR A 246 14.20 -3.11 -13.39
C THR A 246 13.13 -2.85 -14.44
N GLU A 247 12.19 -3.77 -14.59
CA GLU A 247 10.92 -3.55 -15.26
C GLU A 247 9.85 -3.30 -14.20
N TYR A 248 8.83 -2.49 -14.50
CA TYR A 248 7.74 -2.20 -13.58
C TYR A 248 6.39 -2.21 -14.30
N VAL A 249 5.36 -2.60 -13.56
CA VAL A 249 3.96 -2.55 -13.97
C VAL A 249 3.21 -1.63 -13.02
N TRP A 250 2.34 -0.80 -13.60
CA TRP A 250 1.31 -0.06 -12.89
C TRP A 250 -0.03 -0.70 -13.24
N TYR A 251 -0.87 -0.91 -12.24
CA TYR A 251 -2.22 -1.41 -12.40
C TYR A 251 -3.09 -0.74 -11.34
N ASP A 252 -4.37 -0.57 -11.67
CA ASP A 252 -5.37 -0.12 -10.70
C ASP A 252 -6.21 -1.35 -10.31
N THR A 253 -6.61 -1.41 -9.05
CA THR A 253 -7.60 -2.35 -8.54
C THR A 253 -8.72 -1.61 -7.86
N THR A 254 -9.95 -2.03 -8.09
CA THR A 254 -11.14 -1.50 -7.40
C THR A 254 -11.82 -2.60 -6.62
N ALA A 255 -12.52 -2.22 -5.54
CA ALA A 255 -13.43 -3.08 -4.81
C ALA A 255 -14.81 -2.44 -4.71
N THR A 256 -15.84 -3.15 -5.17
CA THR A 256 -17.24 -2.74 -5.06
C THR A 256 -18.00 -3.61 -4.06
N ASP A 257 -18.86 -3.00 -3.24
CA ASP A 257 -19.71 -3.71 -2.27
C ASP A 257 -20.87 -4.49 -2.95
N GLU A 258 -21.64 -5.24 -2.17
CA GLU A 258 -22.76 -6.05 -2.66
C GLU A 258 -23.89 -5.21 -3.31
N SER A 259 -23.95 -3.91 -3.01
CA SER A 259 -24.88 -2.98 -3.65
C SER A 259 -24.34 -2.39 -4.95
N GLY A 260 -23.10 -2.73 -5.33
CA GLY A 260 -22.42 -2.26 -6.53
C GLY A 260 -21.75 -0.90 -6.38
N ARG A 261 -21.59 -0.38 -5.15
CA ARG A 261 -20.88 0.90 -4.93
C ARG A 261 -19.38 0.66 -4.82
N LEU A 262 -18.58 1.51 -5.47
CA LEU A 262 -17.13 1.54 -5.27
C LEU A 262 -16.81 1.97 -3.84
N VAL A 263 -16.04 1.17 -3.12
CA VAL A 263 -15.65 1.49 -1.74
C VAL A 263 -14.15 1.70 -1.59
N ALA A 264 -13.35 1.03 -2.42
CA ALA A 264 -11.90 0.98 -2.27
C ALA A 264 -11.18 0.95 -3.61
N THR A 265 -10.02 1.61 -3.68
CA THR A 265 -9.10 1.64 -4.80
C THR A 265 -7.67 1.37 -4.34
N LEU A 266 -6.89 0.65 -5.15
CA LEU A 266 -5.45 0.44 -5.04
C LEU A 266 -4.78 0.82 -6.37
#